data_AF-A0A6C0FSA6-F1
#
_entry.id   AF-A0A6C0FSA6-F1
#
_cell.length_a   1.000
_cell.length_b   1.000
_cell.length_c   1.000
_cell.angle_alpha   90.00
_cell.angle_beta   90.00
_cell.angle_gamma   90.00
#
_symmetry.space_group_name_H-M   'P 1'
#
loop_
_entity.id
_entity.type
_entity.pdbx_description
1 polymer ?
#
loop_
_entity_poly.entity_id
_entity_poly.type
_entity_poly.pdbx_seq_one_letter_code
_entity_poly.pdbx_strand_id
1 'polypeptide(L)'
;MLRRAAVVVPLSCLLLAGSAAAASAGGSDDPTPYTVTADGLTLPGGRTFVEHDHVNVRYVVDGQSLTAQLHVQAATAQGAFAGRTGFAWTELGLPDTYCVTWVEVSGYNEHFGEGGQRPACTDAPTTAEPVEPIPAAPAGPPAAPAPAPAPSSSGTPAPTPSPTVSGAALVATPGPTSSASVVRSEVLSAGAGSDGALALTGSSLLVPVLGVGTAALAAGVVLRSVHRRGRRARPAHRL
;
A
#
# COMPACT_ATOMS: atom_id res chain seq x y z
N MET A 1 -20.18 73.90 11.76
CA MET A 1 -18.90 73.27 12.14
C MET A 1 -18.93 71.80 11.74
N LEU A 2 -18.48 71.46 10.52
CA LEU A 2 -18.46 70.07 10.04
C LEU A 2 -17.08 69.45 10.33
N ARG A 3 -17.03 68.43 11.18
CA ARG A 3 -15.83 67.61 11.38
C ARG A 3 -15.81 66.48 10.35
N ARG A 4 -14.95 66.61 9.33
CA ARG A 4 -14.62 65.55 8.38
C ARG A 4 -13.69 64.55 9.08
N ALA A 5 -14.18 63.33 9.36
CA ALA A 5 -13.35 62.23 9.79
C ALA A 5 -12.79 61.52 8.55
N ALA A 6 -11.49 61.71 8.28
CA ALA A 6 -10.77 60.97 7.24
C ALA A 6 -10.43 59.58 7.78
N VAL A 7 -11.07 58.54 7.24
CA VAL A 7 -10.75 57.14 7.51
C VAL A 7 -9.66 56.72 6.51
N VAL A 8 -8.43 56.62 7.00
CA VAL A 8 -7.30 56.07 6.23
C VAL A 8 -7.35 54.54 6.38
N VAL A 9 -7.74 53.84 5.32
CA VAL A 9 -7.68 52.38 5.24
C VAL A 9 -6.30 51.98 4.71
N PRO A 10 -5.46 51.24 5.46
CA PRO A 10 -4.17 50.80 4.97
C PRO A 10 -4.36 49.64 3.99
N LEU A 11 -4.07 49.91 2.72
CA LEU A 11 -3.95 48.93 1.65
C LEU A 11 -2.66 48.14 1.87
N SER A 12 -2.74 47.00 2.53
CA SER A 12 -1.63 46.06 2.71
C SER A 12 -2.10 44.64 2.41
N CYS A 13 -2.54 44.43 1.16
CA CYS A 13 -2.68 43.09 0.61
C CYS A 13 -1.30 42.62 0.11
N LEU A 14 -0.50 42.05 1.02
CA LEU A 14 0.66 41.26 0.65
C LEU A 14 0.16 39.98 -0.05
N LEU A 15 0.13 40.00 -1.37
CA LEU A 15 -0.09 38.81 -2.20
C LEU A 15 1.11 37.88 -2.05
N LEU A 16 1.11 37.03 -1.03
CA LEU A 16 1.88 35.79 -1.05
C LEU A 16 1.17 34.81 -1.98
N ALA A 17 1.26 35.06 -3.29
CA ALA A 17 1.06 34.03 -4.30
C ALA A 17 2.30 33.13 -4.28
N GLY A 18 2.45 32.37 -3.20
CA GLY A 18 3.42 31.30 -3.12
C GLY A 18 3.02 30.24 -4.13
N SER A 19 3.73 30.18 -5.24
CA SER A 19 3.65 29.09 -6.21
C SER A 19 3.93 27.79 -5.46
N ALA A 20 2.88 27.07 -5.09
CA ALA A 20 2.98 25.66 -4.75
C ALA A 20 3.36 24.96 -6.06
N ALA A 21 4.64 24.97 -6.39
CA ALA A 21 5.17 23.97 -7.30
C ALA A 21 4.82 22.64 -6.64
N ALA A 22 3.86 21.93 -7.22
CA ALA A 22 3.64 20.54 -6.89
C ALA A 22 5.00 19.89 -7.14
N ALA A 23 5.72 19.57 -6.07
CA ALA A 23 6.85 18.69 -6.17
C ALA A 23 6.23 17.37 -6.65
N SER A 24 6.29 17.13 -7.96
CA SER A 24 6.12 15.81 -8.50
C SER A 24 7.30 15.03 -7.95
N ALA A 25 7.09 14.34 -6.83
CA ALA A 25 7.95 13.24 -6.48
C ALA A 25 7.85 12.28 -7.66
N GLY A 26 8.81 12.37 -8.58
CA GLY A 26 8.93 11.46 -9.70
C GLY A 26 9.29 10.12 -9.10
N GLY A 27 8.27 9.37 -8.70
CA GLY A 27 8.39 7.93 -8.59
C GLY A 27 8.92 7.41 -9.92
N SER A 28 9.69 6.32 -9.88
CA SER A 28 10.19 5.75 -11.12
C SER A 28 8.99 5.36 -11.99
N ASP A 29 8.77 6.10 -13.09
CA ASP A 29 7.75 5.79 -14.09
C ASP A 29 8.10 4.51 -14.89
N ASP A 30 9.21 3.86 -14.54
CA ASP A 30 9.62 2.60 -15.14
C ASP A 30 8.56 1.52 -14.89
N PRO A 31 8.30 0.65 -15.88
CA PRO A 31 7.40 -0.48 -15.71
C PRO A 31 7.83 -1.34 -14.53
N THR A 32 6.87 -1.75 -13.69
CA THR A 32 7.16 -2.70 -12.61
C THR A 32 7.68 -4.01 -13.19
N PRO A 33 8.76 -4.59 -12.63
CA PRO A 33 9.28 -5.86 -13.12
C PRO A 33 8.38 -7.05 -12.75
N TYR A 34 7.45 -6.90 -11.81
CA TYR A 34 6.41 -7.87 -11.46
C TYR A 34 5.06 -7.50 -12.07
N THR A 35 4.17 -8.49 -12.16
CA THR A 35 2.83 -8.33 -12.73
C THR A 35 1.79 -8.22 -11.63
N VAL A 36 0.95 -7.19 -11.71
CA VAL A 36 -0.24 -6.98 -10.88
C VAL A 36 -1.47 -7.16 -11.78
N THR A 37 -2.36 -8.08 -11.42
CA THR A 37 -3.65 -8.28 -12.08
C THR A 37 -4.79 -8.10 -11.08
N ALA A 38 -6.02 -8.20 -11.58
CA ALA A 38 -7.21 -8.23 -10.73
C ALA A 38 -7.26 -9.46 -9.81
N ASP A 39 -6.56 -10.55 -10.15
CA ASP A 39 -6.61 -11.81 -9.40
C ASP A 39 -5.48 -11.94 -8.38
N GLY A 40 -4.31 -11.35 -8.66
CA GLY A 40 -3.15 -11.51 -7.80
C GLY A 40 -1.89 -10.79 -8.28
N LEU A 41 -0.78 -11.26 -7.71
CA LEU A 41 0.57 -10.78 -8.02
C LEU A 41 1.46 -11.94 -8.45
N THR A 42 2.30 -11.71 -9.46
CA THR A 42 3.30 -12.68 -9.94
C THR A 42 4.67 -12.02 -10.10
N LEU A 43 5.69 -12.65 -9.50
CA LEU A 43 7.09 -12.26 -9.60
C LEU A 43 7.70 -12.70 -10.96
N PRO A 44 8.64 -11.92 -11.52
CA PRO A 44 9.26 -12.24 -12.81
C PRO A 44 10.27 -13.39 -12.73
N GLY A 45 10.54 -14.01 -13.88
CA GLY A 45 11.72 -14.87 -14.07
C GLY A 45 11.80 -16.09 -13.16
N GLY A 46 10.67 -16.55 -12.61
CA GLY A 46 10.64 -17.65 -11.66
C GLY A 46 11.20 -17.30 -10.28
N ARG A 47 11.41 -16.00 -9.97
CA ARG A 47 11.72 -15.59 -8.60
C ARG A 47 10.60 -16.02 -7.68
N THR A 48 10.98 -16.43 -6.50
CA THR A 48 10.05 -16.80 -5.43
C THR A 48 10.18 -15.84 -4.26
N PHE A 49 9.14 -15.78 -3.44
CA PHE A 49 9.22 -15.12 -2.15
C PHE A 49 10.16 -15.89 -1.22
N VAL A 50 10.97 -15.17 -0.45
CA VAL A 50 11.87 -15.72 0.56
C VAL A 50 11.57 -15.15 1.94
N GLU A 51 12.20 -15.72 2.97
CA GLU A 51 12.11 -15.18 4.33
C GLU A 51 12.44 -13.68 4.36
N HIS A 52 11.61 -12.91 5.06
CA HIS A 52 11.63 -11.45 5.19
C HIS A 52 11.18 -10.64 3.97
N ASP A 53 10.76 -11.29 2.88
CA ASP A 53 10.06 -10.57 1.81
C ASP A 53 8.76 -9.96 2.34
N HIS A 54 8.34 -8.86 1.74
CA HIS A 54 7.09 -8.19 2.06
C HIS A 54 6.42 -7.63 0.82
N VAL A 55 5.10 -7.55 0.88
CA VAL A 55 4.27 -6.88 -0.12
C VAL A 55 3.31 -5.94 0.59
N ASN A 56 3.32 -4.68 0.21
CA ASN A 56 2.36 -3.68 0.67
C ASN A 56 1.36 -3.41 -0.44
N VAL A 57 0.06 -3.48 -0.13
CA VAL A 57 -1.02 -3.32 -1.11
C VAL A 57 -1.95 -2.21 -0.64
N ARG A 58 -2.29 -1.29 -1.54
CA ARG A 58 -3.43 -0.38 -1.38
C ARG A 58 -4.50 -0.75 -2.39
N TYR A 59 -5.73 -0.80 -1.91
CA TYR A 59 -6.89 -1.17 -2.72
C TYR A 59 -8.10 -0.34 -2.33
N VAL A 60 -9.09 -0.28 -3.22
CA VAL A 60 -10.35 0.44 -3.01
C VAL A 60 -11.51 -0.54 -3.04
N VAL A 61 -12.40 -0.43 -2.06
CA VAL A 61 -13.67 -1.16 -1.96
C VAL A 61 -14.77 -0.14 -1.72
N ASP A 62 -15.79 -0.09 -2.57
CA ASP A 62 -16.91 0.86 -2.45
C ASP A 62 -16.45 2.33 -2.27
N GLY A 63 -15.39 2.71 -2.96
CA GLY A 63 -14.78 4.06 -2.86
C GLY A 63 -13.95 4.32 -1.60
N GLN A 64 -13.84 3.35 -0.68
CA GLN A 64 -12.98 3.43 0.50
C GLN A 64 -11.61 2.84 0.22
N SER A 65 -10.55 3.60 0.53
CA SER A 65 -9.17 3.11 0.42
C SER A 65 -8.82 2.27 1.65
N LEU A 66 -8.30 1.07 1.41
CA LEU A 66 -7.88 0.10 2.40
C LEU A 66 -6.44 -0.37 2.10
N THR A 67 -5.83 -1.07 3.04
CA THR A 67 -4.48 -1.62 2.92
C THR A 67 -4.40 -3.06 3.36
N ALA A 68 -3.54 -3.85 2.72
CA ALA A 68 -3.18 -5.19 3.15
C ALA A 68 -1.65 -5.34 3.07
N GLN A 69 -1.11 -6.25 3.87
CA GLN A 69 0.32 -6.53 3.90
C GLN A 69 0.57 -8.04 3.97
N LEU A 70 1.50 -8.50 3.14
CA LEU A 70 2.16 -9.78 3.28
C LEU A 70 3.53 -9.54 3.90
N HIS A 71 3.87 -10.30 4.94
CA HIS A 71 5.23 -10.35 5.46
C HIS A 71 5.64 -11.82 5.64
N VAL A 72 6.57 -12.27 4.80
CA VAL A 72 6.97 -13.68 4.75
C VAL A 72 7.90 -13.97 5.93
N GLN A 73 7.35 -14.58 6.96
CA GLN A 73 8.09 -15.04 8.14
C GLN A 73 7.77 -16.50 8.43
N ALA A 74 8.79 -17.36 8.47
CA ALA A 74 8.66 -18.80 8.65
C ALA A 74 7.87 -19.21 9.91
N ALA A 75 7.94 -18.40 10.97
CA ALA A 75 7.25 -18.65 12.23
C ALA A 75 5.76 -18.24 12.21
N THR A 76 5.24 -17.74 11.09
CA THR A 76 3.88 -17.22 10.95
C THR A 76 3.09 -17.99 9.89
N ALA A 77 1.77 -17.84 9.87
CA ALA A 77 0.94 -18.39 8.79
C ALA A 77 1.35 -17.87 7.40
N GLN A 78 1.90 -16.65 7.34
CA GLN A 78 2.38 -16.05 6.09
C GLN A 78 3.74 -16.62 5.64
N GLY A 79 4.41 -17.45 6.45
CA GLY A 79 5.58 -18.21 6.02
C GLY A 79 5.26 -19.21 4.88
N ALA A 80 3.99 -19.61 4.73
CA ALA A 80 3.54 -20.47 3.64
C ALA A 80 3.68 -19.84 2.24
N PHE A 81 3.97 -18.53 2.15
CA PHE A 81 4.26 -17.88 0.88
C PHE A 81 5.69 -18.10 0.39
N ALA A 82 6.61 -18.50 1.26
CA ALA A 82 7.99 -18.77 0.89
C ALA A 82 8.06 -19.87 -0.20
N GLY A 83 8.87 -19.63 -1.22
CA GLY A 83 9.04 -20.54 -2.36
C GLY A 83 7.97 -20.42 -3.45
N ARG A 84 6.96 -19.56 -3.29
CA ARG A 84 5.95 -19.30 -4.34
C ARG A 84 6.38 -18.16 -5.25
N THR A 85 6.00 -18.21 -6.53
CA THR A 85 6.24 -17.14 -7.50
C THR A 85 5.14 -16.08 -7.52
N GLY A 86 4.05 -16.30 -6.79
CA GLY A 86 2.88 -15.42 -6.80
C GLY A 86 1.79 -15.91 -5.85
N PHE A 87 0.77 -15.08 -5.67
CA PHE A 87 -0.40 -15.38 -4.84
C PHE A 87 -1.64 -14.61 -5.33
N ALA A 88 -2.81 -15.12 -4.98
CA ALA A 88 -4.08 -14.45 -5.21
C ALA A 88 -4.39 -13.46 -4.08
N TRP A 89 -5.05 -12.36 -4.41
CA TRP A 89 -5.39 -11.31 -3.44
C TRP A 89 -6.33 -11.79 -2.33
N THR A 90 -7.19 -12.77 -2.62
CA THR A 90 -8.07 -13.42 -1.63
C THR A 90 -7.28 -14.12 -0.52
N GLU A 91 -6.04 -14.54 -0.77
CA GLU A 91 -5.16 -15.13 0.24
C GLU A 91 -4.64 -14.08 1.25
N LEU A 92 -4.69 -12.79 0.88
CA LEU A 92 -4.47 -11.66 1.80
C LEU A 92 -5.79 -11.14 2.42
N GLY A 93 -6.91 -11.79 2.15
CA GLY A 93 -8.22 -11.42 2.67
C GLY A 93 -8.86 -10.22 1.97
N LEU A 94 -8.46 -9.89 0.74
CA LEU A 94 -9.20 -8.91 -0.06
C LEU A 94 -10.60 -9.49 -0.41
N PRO A 95 -11.65 -8.66 -0.43
CA PRO A 95 -13.01 -9.11 -0.77
C PRO A 95 -13.12 -9.47 -2.25
N ASP A 96 -14.30 -9.92 -2.72
CA ASP A 96 -14.48 -10.30 -4.13
C ASP A 96 -14.58 -9.11 -5.10
N THR A 97 -14.91 -7.92 -4.61
CA THR A 97 -15.05 -6.70 -5.43
C THR A 97 -14.13 -5.60 -4.91
N TYR A 98 -13.09 -5.27 -5.67
CA TYR A 98 -12.09 -4.27 -5.30
C TYR A 98 -11.31 -3.78 -6.54
N CYS A 99 -10.55 -2.71 -6.34
CA CYS A 99 -9.52 -2.26 -7.27
C CYS A 99 -8.18 -2.11 -6.54
N VAL A 100 -7.17 -2.87 -6.95
CA VAL A 100 -5.79 -2.66 -6.50
C VAL A 100 -5.27 -1.39 -7.17
N THR A 101 -4.92 -0.39 -6.37
CA THR A 101 -4.49 0.93 -6.85
C THR A 101 -2.99 1.14 -6.70
N TRP A 102 -2.34 0.42 -5.79
CA TRP A 102 -0.90 0.51 -5.58
C TRP A 102 -0.33 -0.76 -4.98
N VAL A 103 0.87 -1.17 -5.41
CA VAL A 103 1.60 -2.32 -4.85
C VAL A 103 3.09 -2.01 -4.76
N GLU A 104 3.70 -2.39 -3.64
CA GLU A 104 5.15 -2.44 -3.44
C GLU A 104 5.55 -3.87 -3.08
N VAL A 105 6.64 -4.34 -3.68
CA VAL A 105 7.19 -5.67 -3.45
C VAL A 105 8.65 -5.51 -3.03
N SER A 106 9.05 -6.17 -1.95
CA SER A 106 10.42 -6.15 -1.46
C SER A 106 11.45 -6.55 -2.53
N GLY A 107 12.54 -5.79 -2.58
CA GLY A 107 13.63 -6.00 -3.52
C GLY A 107 13.40 -5.41 -4.91
N TYR A 108 12.31 -4.69 -5.14
CA TYR A 108 12.10 -3.85 -6.32
C TYR A 108 11.94 -2.39 -5.91
N ASN A 109 12.45 -1.47 -6.72
CA ASN A 109 12.32 -0.03 -6.47
C ASN A 109 11.08 0.56 -7.15
N GLU A 110 10.53 -0.15 -8.13
CA GLU A 110 9.37 0.24 -8.91
C GLU A 110 8.09 -0.24 -8.21
N HIS A 111 7.13 0.68 -8.04
CA HIS A 111 5.85 0.39 -7.42
C HIS A 111 4.70 0.50 -8.42
N PHE A 112 3.82 -0.49 -8.41
CA PHE A 112 2.61 -0.44 -9.23
C PHE A 112 1.74 0.73 -8.77
N GLY A 113 1.21 1.49 -9.72
CA GLY A 113 0.32 2.63 -9.46
C GLY A 113 1.04 3.96 -9.20
N GLU A 114 2.35 3.95 -8.92
CA GLU A 114 3.12 5.18 -8.70
C GLU A 114 3.34 5.97 -10.00
N GLY A 115 3.58 5.26 -11.12
CA GLY A 115 3.74 5.84 -12.47
C GLY A 115 2.41 6.05 -13.23
N GLY A 116 1.29 6.16 -12.52
CA GLY A 116 -0.04 6.36 -13.12
C GLY A 116 -0.62 5.15 -13.83
N GLN A 117 -0.13 3.93 -13.53
CA GLN A 117 -0.74 2.69 -14.02
C GLN A 117 -2.22 2.63 -13.61
N ARG A 118 -3.07 2.14 -14.51
CA ARG A 118 -4.50 1.98 -14.22
C ARG A 118 -4.70 0.97 -13.09
N PRO A 119 -5.62 1.21 -12.14
CA PRO A 119 -5.96 0.22 -11.12
C PRO A 119 -6.36 -1.12 -11.72
N ALA A 120 -5.93 -2.21 -11.08
CA ALA A 120 -6.34 -3.57 -11.43
C ALA A 120 -7.61 -3.91 -10.65
N CYS A 121 -8.75 -3.82 -11.32
CA CYS A 121 -10.06 -4.06 -10.72
C CYS A 121 -10.54 -5.46 -11.05
N THR A 122 -11.12 -6.15 -10.06
CA THR A 122 -12.04 -7.25 -10.34
C THR A 122 -13.18 -6.67 -11.15
N ASP A 123 -13.56 -7.32 -12.24
CA ASP A 123 -14.79 -6.96 -12.93
C ASP A 123 -15.91 -6.95 -11.89
N ALA A 124 -16.70 -5.88 -11.85
CA ALA A 124 -17.98 -5.95 -11.14
C ALA A 124 -18.67 -7.21 -11.67
N PRO A 125 -19.30 -8.05 -10.82
CA PRO A 125 -20.03 -9.19 -11.32
C PRO A 125 -20.92 -8.66 -12.43
N THR A 126 -20.63 -9.07 -13.67
CA THR A 126 -21.47 -8.72 -14.79
C THR A 126 -22.80 -9.29 -14.40
N THR A 127 -23.72 -8.43 -13.93
CA THR A 127 -25.11 -8.80 -13.75
C THR A 127 -25.45 -9.46 -15.06
N ALA A 128 -25.60 -10.79 -15.05
CA ALA A 128 -25.86 -11.53 -16.26
C ALA A 128 -27.03 -10.80 -16.89
N GLU A 129 -26.80 -10.16 -18.04
CA GLU A 129 -27.88 -9.47 -18.72
C GLU A 129 -29.00 -10.50 -18.81
N PRO A 130 -30.24 -10.16 -18.42
CA PRO A 130 -31.36 -11.06 -18.54
C PRO A 130 -31.32 -11.60 -19.96
N VAL A 131 -30.99 -12.89 -20.10
CA VAL A 131 -30.87 -13.50 -21.41
C VAL A 131 -32.26 -13.40 -22.00
N GLU A 132 -32.46 -12.47 -22.93
CA GLU A 132 -33.70 -12.33 -23.66
C GLU A 132 -33.96 -13.72 -24.27
N PRO A 133 -35.12 -14.35 -24.03
CA PRO A 133 -35.36 -15.71 -24.45
C PRO A 133 -35.13 -15.78 -25.95
N ILE A 134 -34.05 -16.47 -26.35
CA ILE A 134 -33.69 -16.63 -27.75
C ILE A 134 -34.92 -17.24 -28.42
N PRO A 135 -35.52 -16.59 -29.44
CA PRO A 135 -36.62 -17.16 -30.19
C PRO A 135 -36.18 -18.54 -30.67
N ALA A 136 -36.98 -19.56 -30.36
CA ALA A 136 -36.67 -20.94 -30.73
C ALA A 136 -36.28 -21.01 -32.21
N ALA A 137 -35.04 -21.41 -32.49
CA ALA A 137 -34.56 -21.53 -33.85
C ALA A 137 -35.50 -22.45 -34.63
N PRO A 138 -35.93 -22.09 -35.85
CA PRO A 138 -36.70 -22.97 -36.71
C PRO A 138 -35.98 -24.31 -36.82
N ALA A 139 -36.72 -25.42 -36.67
CA ALA A 139 -36.16 -26.76 -36.76
C ALA A 139 -35.39 -26.89 -38.08
N GLY A 140 -34.06 -27.00 -37.96
CA GLY A 140 -33.19 -27.19 -39.11
C GLY A 140 -33.52 -28.51 -39.82
N PRO A 141 -33.24 -28.62 -41.12
CA PRO A 141 -33.39 -29.87 -41.85
C PRO A 141 -32.61 -31.00 -41.18
N PRO A 142 -33.09 -32.25 -41.26
CA PRO A 142 -32.47 -33.40 -40.61
C PRO A 142 -30.99 -33.50 -40.99
N ALA A 143 -30.13 -33.58 -39.98
CA ALA A 143 -28.69 -33.66 -40.17
C ALA A 143 -28.33 -34.88 -41.02
N ALA A 144 -27.45 -34.65 -42.01
CA ALA A 144 -26.86 -35.73 -42.80
C ALA A 144 -26.10 -36.70 -41.87
N PRO A 145 -26.08 -38.01 -42.19
CA PRO A 145 -25.39 -39.01 -41.39
C PRO A 145 -23.93 -38.62 -41.16
N ALA A 146 -23.49 -38.67 -39.90
CA ALA A 146 -22.11 -38.39 -39.54
C ALA A 146 -21.18 -39.40 -40.24
N PRO A 147 -20.08 -38.94 -40.87
CA PRO A 147 -19.10 -39.84 -41.47
C PRO A 147 -18.48 -40.74 -40.38
N ALA A 148 -18.25 -42.00 -40.75
CA ALA A 148 -17.68 -43.00 -39.85
C ALA A 148 -16.30 -42.56 -39.33
N PRO A 149 -15.99 -42.76 -38.04
CA PRO A 149 -14.72 -42.37 -37.46
C PRO A 149 -13.57 -43.12 -38.14
N ALA A 150 -12.54 -42.37 -38.56
CA ALA A 150 -11.30 -42.94 -39.07
C ALA A 150 -10.56 -43.70 -37.94
N PRO A 151 -9.84 -44.79 -38.26
CA PRO A 151 -9.12 -45.57 -37.27
C PRO A 151 -7.97 -44.74 -36.65
N SER A 152 -7.99 -44.63 -35.31
CA SER A 152 -6.91 -44.03 -34.53
C SER A 152 -5.63 -44.84 -34.69
N SER A 153 -4.59 -44.20 -35.21
CA SER A 153 -3.24 -44.76 -35.24
C SER A 153 -2.66 -44.72 -33.82
N SER A 154 -2.44 -45.91 -33.26
CA SER A 154 -1.79 -46.09 -31.96
C SER A 154 -0.33 -45.62 -32.05
N GLY A 155 -0.05 -44.46 -31.46
CA GLY A 155 1.29 -43.90 -31.38
C GLY A 155 2.18 -44.72 -30.45
N THR A 156 3.38 -45.03 -30.93
CA THR A 156 4.47 -45.74 -30.26
C THR A 156 4.78 -45.16 -28.86
N PRO A 157 4.95 -46.00 -27.82
CA PRO A 157 5.30 -45.52 -26.49
C PRO A 157 6.69 -44.85 -26.46
N ALA A 158 6.77 -43.70 -25.79
CA ALA A 158 8.01 -42.98 -25.55
C ALA A 158 8.95 -43.78 -24.64
N PRO A 159 10.28 -43.75 -24.86
CA PRO A 159 11.24 -44.45 -24.02
C PRO A 159 11.31 -43.85 -22.62
N THR A 160 11.23 -44.72 -21.61
CA THR A 160 11.42 -44.40 -20.19
C THR A 160 12.85 -43.88 -19.95
N PRO A 161 13.05 -42.69 -19.36
CA PRO A 161 14.38 -42.21 -19.01
C PRO A 161 14.97 -43.05 -17.86
N SER A 162 16.23 -43.47 -18.02
CA SER A 162 16.99 -44.22 -17.03
C SER A 162 17.48 -43.29 -15.90
N PRO A 163 17.33 -43.66 -14.61
CA PRO A 163 17.81 -42.84 -13.51
C PRO A 163 19.35 -42.81 -13.50
N THR A 164 19.91 -41.61 -13.51
CA THR A 164 21.35 -41.39 -13.30
C THR A 164 21.60 -41.30 -11.80
N VAL A 165 22.26 -42.31 -11.23
CA VAL A 165 22.77 -42.29 -9.87
C VAL A 165 24.10 -41.53 -9.88
N SER A 166 24.09 -40.28 -9.43
CA SER A 166 25.34 -39.54 -9.16
C SER A 166 25.66 -39.65 -7.68
N GLY A 167 26.52 -40.60 -7.35
CA GLY A 167 27.15 -40.72 -6.04
C GLY A 167 28.30 -39.72 -5.93
N ALA A 168 28.18 -38.76 -5.03
CA ALA A 168 29.29 -37.94 -4.57
C ALA A 168 29.41 -38.08 -3.04
N ALA A 169 30.65 -38.31 -2.64
CA ALA A 169 31.06 -38.79 -1.34
C ALA A 169 30.91 -37.74 -0.21
N LEU A 170 30.80 -38.32 0.97
CA LEU A 170 30.94 -37.73 2.31
C LEU A 170 32.11 -36.74 2.43
N VAL A 171 31.86 -35.56 2.98
CA VAL A 171 32.82 -34.85 3.85
C VAL A 171 32.06 -34.30 5.05
N ALA A 172 32.20 -34.99 6.18
CA ALA A 172 31.80 -34.48 7.48
C ALA A 172 32.81 -33.41 7.93
N THR A 173 32.34 -32.20 8.22
CA THR A 173 33.13 -31.16 8.90
C THR A 173 32.62 -30.99 10.33
N PRO A 174 33.49 -31.00 11.35
CA PRO A 174 33.07 -30.92 12.75
C PRO A 174 32.75 -29.47 13.20
N GLY A 175 31.59 -29.32 13.84
CA GLY A 175 31.30 -28.54 15.05
C GLY A 175 31.68 -27.05 15.17
N PRO A 176 30.71 -26.18 15.52
CA PRO A 176 30.96 -25.06 16.41
C PRO A 176 30.65 -25.45 17.87
N THR A 177 31.68 -25.30 18.70
CA THR A 177 31.64 -25.35 20.17
C THR A 177 30.65 -24.34 20.72
N SER A 178 29.60 -24.80 21.39
CA SER A 178 28.75 -23.96 22.25
C SER A 178 29.57 -23.47 23.44
N SER A 179 30.12 -22.26 23.34
CA SER A 179 30.51 -21.50 24.52
C SER A 179 29.26 -20.82 25.08
N ALA A 180 28.66 -21.49 26.07
CA ALA A 180 27.69 -20.88 26.96
C ALA A 180 28.35 -19.72 27.72
N SER A 181 28.20 -18.49 27.23
CA SER A 181 28.33 -17.31 28.08
C SER A 181 26.99 -17.07 28.75
N VAL A 182 26.89 -17.55 29.98
CA VAL A 182 25.87 -17.14 30.95
C VAL A 182 26.12 -15.67 31.25
N VAL A 183 25.45 -14.78 30.50
CA VAL A 183 25.30 -13.39 30.93
C VAL A 183 24.14 -13.38 31.93
N ARG A 184 24.50 -13.42 33.21
CA ARG A 184 23.62 -13.04 34.31
C ARG A 184 23.23 -11.58 34.10
N SER A 185 22.00 -11.34 33.66
CA SER A 185 21.37 -10.03 33.82
C SER A 185 21.09 -9.84 35.31
N GLU A 186 21.97 -9.09 35.98
CA GLU A 186 21.68 -8.59 37.32
C GLU A 186 20.49 -7.64 37.24
N VAL A 187 19.41 -8.04 37.90
CA VAL A 187 18.24 -7.22 38.19
C VAL A 187 18.68 -6.16 39.19
N LEU A 188 19.11 -5.00 38.70
CA LEU A 188 19.22 -3.79 39.52
C LEU A 188 17.84 -3.16 39.63
N SER A 189 17.22 -3.48 40.76
CA SER A 189 16.04 -2.86 41.31
C SER A 189 16.35 -1.44 41.83
N ALA A 190 15.35 -0.57 41.69
CA ALA A 190 15.08 0.61 42.51
C ALA A 190 16.10 1.78 42.50
N GLY A 191 15.86 2.74 41.60
CA GLY A 191 16.19 4.15 41.81
C GLY A 191 14.91 4.99 41.71
N ALA A 192 14.22 5.18 42.83
CA ALA A 192 13.18 6.19 42.95
C ALA A 192 13.86 7.58 42.98
N GLY A 193 13.44 8.50 42.12
CA GLY A 193 13.99 9.85 42.13
C GLY A 193 13.53 10.74 40.97
N SER A 194 12.33 11.30 41.15
CA SER A 194 11.98 12.71 40.87
C SER A 194 12.03 13.24 39.42
N ASP A 195 10.81 13.53 38.93
CA ASP A 195 10.43 14.77 38.24
C ASP A 195 11.30 15.26 37.08
N GLY A 196 10.95 14.84 35.86
CA GLY A 196 11.51 15.48 34.66
C GLY A 196 11.04 14.92 33.34
N ALA A 197 10.16 15.68 32.67
CA ALA A 197 9.89 15.65 31.23
C ALA A 197 9.20 14.41 30.64
N LEU A 198 7.91 14.57 30.39
CA LEU A 198 7.08 13.72 29.54
C LEU A 198 7.62 13.70 28.10
N ALA A 199 8.41 12.69 27.75
CA ALA A 199 8.63 12.32 26.36
C ALA A 199 7.51 11.35 25.92
N LEU A 200 6.37 11.93 25.54
CA LEU A 200 5.35 11.25 24.75
C LEU A 200 5.90 11.08 23.32
N THR A 201 6.32 9.88 22.96
CA THR A 201 6.48 9.48 21.55
C THR A 201 5.75 8.16 21.34
N GLY A 202 4.61 8.23 20.65
CA GLY A 202 3.83 7.05 20.27
C GLY A 202 2.36 7.33 19.99
N SER A 203 2.05 8.47 19.34
CA SER A 203 0.70 8.80 18.91
C SER A 203 0.39 8.13 17.57
N SER A 204 -0.21 6.93 17.62
CA SER A 204 -0.90 6.32 16.48
C SER A 204 -2.41 6.53 16.60
N LEU A 205 -2.85 7.78 16.77
CA LEU A 205 -4.24 8.19 16.64
C LEU A 205 -4.28 9.63 16.12
N LEU A 206 -5.13 9.84 15.09
CA LEU A 206 -5.56 11.12 14.50
C LEU A 206 -4.66 11.76 13.42
N VAL A 207 -4.95 11.44 12.15
CA VAL A 207 -5.09 12.46 11.11
C VAL A 207 -6.31 12.14 10.24
N PRO A 208 -7.44 12.83 10.48
CA PRO A 208 -8.11 13.47 9.35
C PRO A 208 -8.50 14.89 9.74
N VAL A 209 -7.56 15.82 9.95
CA VAL A 209 -7.88 17.26 10.01
C VAL A 209 -6.71 18.11 9.50
N LEU A 210 -6.34 17.95 8.23
CA LEU A 210 -5.55 18.96 7.52
C LEU A 210 -6.45 19.63 6.47
N GLY A 211 -7.44 20.37 6.97
CA GLY A 211 -8.35 21.19 6.14
C GLY A 211 -8.90 22.45 6.82
N VAL A 212 -8.64 22.68 8.11
CA VAL A 212 -9.18 23.85 8.84
C VAL A 212 -8.12 24.63 9.63
N GLY A 213 -6.89 24.12 9.72
CA GLY A 213 -5.82 24.66 10.56
C GLY A 213 -5.03 25.86 10.00
N THR A 214 -5.29 26.33 8.78
CA THR A 214 -4.61 27.50 8.20
C THR A 214 -5.40 28.81 8.37
N ALA A 215 -6.71 28.76 8.66
CA ALA A 215 -7.50 29.95 8.96
C ALA A 215 -7.30 30.44 10.42
N ALA A 216 -7.03 29.55 11.37
CA ALA A 216 -6.91 29.90 12.78
C ALA A 216 -5.58 30.61 13.14
N LEU A 217 -4.50 30.32 12.42
CA LEU A 217 -3.21 31.01 12.63
C LEU A 217 -3.22 32.44 12.07
N ALA A 218 -3.96 32.71 11.00
CA ALA A 218 -4.14 34.09 10.50
C ALA A 218 -5.01 34.93 11.45
N ALA A 219 -6.08 34.36 12.03
CA ALA A 219 -6.94 35.05 12.99
C ALA A 219 -6.22 35.37 14.32
N GLY A 220 -5.37 34.46 14.81
CA GLY A 220 -4.61 34.64 16.06
C GLY A 220 -3.58 35.78 16.01
N VAL A 221 -2.92 35.97 14.86
CA VAL A 221 -1.92 37.06 14.69
C VAL A 221 -2.60 38.43 14.59
N VAL A 222 -3.79 38.52 13.99
CA VAL A 222 -4.56 39.78 13.91
C VAL A 222 -5.10 40.18 15.29
N LEU A 223 -5.66 39.24 16.08
CA LEU A 223 -6.16 39.57 17.42
C LEU A 223 -5.04 40.04 18.37
N ARG A 224 -3.85 39.42 18.30
CA ARG A 224 -2.70 39.81 19.14
C ARG A 224 -2.16 41.21 18.80
N SER A 225 -2.30 41.61 17.53
CA SER A 225 -1.88 42.94 17.03
C SER A 225 -2.82 44.06 17.49
N VAL A 226 -4.14 43.81 17.50
CA VAL A 226 -5.14 44.76 18.00
C VAL A 226 -5.06 44.92 19.52
N HIS A 227 -4.82 43.83 20.26
CA HIS A 227 -4.76 43.92 21.72
C HIS A 227 -3.51 44.64 22.25
N ARG A 228 -2.39 44.63 21.51
CA ARG A 228 -1.19 45.41 21.85
C ARG A 228 -1.36 46.92 21.62
N ARG A 229 -2.18 47.36 20.66
CA ARG A 229 -2.44 48.80 20.44
C ARG A 229 -3.33 49.41 21.52
N GLY A 230 -4.29 48.66 22.08
CA GLY A 230 -5.18 49.15 23.14
C GLY A 230 -4.51 49.48 24.47
N ARG A 231 -3.33 48.91 24.76
CA ARG A 231 -2.61 49.14 26.04
C ARG A 231 -1.67 50.35 26.05
N ARG A 232 -1.46 51.04 24.93
CA ARG A 232 -0.58 52.23 24.87
C ARG A 232 -1.29 53.57 25.00
N ALA A 233 -2.61 53.59 25.20
CA ALA A 233 -3.41 54.80 25.31
C ALA A 233 -4.12 54.95 26.67
N ARG A 234 -3.42 54.70 27.78
CA ARG A 234 -3.86 55.22 29.09
C ARG A 234 -3.02 56.45 29.43
N PRO A 235 -3.57 57.67 29.35
CA PRO A 235 -2.87 58.85 29.84
C PRO A 235 -2.70 58.74 31.35
N ALA A 236 -1.46 58.81 31.80
CA ALA A 236 -1.12 59.01 33.19
C ALA A 236 -1.29 60.50 33.52
N HIS A 237 -2.38 60.86 34.20
CA HIS A 237 -2.49 62.11 34.96
C HIS A 237 -3.26 61.78 36.24
N ARG A 238 -2.55 61.62 37.37
CA ARG A 238 -2.06 62.64 38.32
C ARG A 238 -3.21 63.30 39.10
N LEU A 239 -3.24 62.91 40.38
CA LEU A 239 -3.54 63.66 41.62
C LEU A 239 -4.73 64.63 41.59
#